data_AF-A0A9P7RZN1-F1
#
_entry.id   AF-A0A9P7RZN1-F1
#
_cell.length_a   1.000
_cell.length_b   1.000
_cell.length_c   1.000
_cell.angle_alpha   90.00
_cell.angle_beta   90.00
_cell.angle_gamma   90.00
#
_symmetry.space_group_name_H-M   'P 1'
#
loop_
_entity.id
_entity.type
_entity.pdbx_description
1 polymer ?
#
loop_
_entity_poly.entity_id
_entity_poly.type
_entity_poly.pdbx_seq_one_letter_code
_entity_poly.pdbx_strand_id
1 'polypeptide(L)'
;MGDSDIKLHIWPRSWNLPSWDPACLTAVMFLQLTIPDRFSVVEDLNPDASVTGQLPFLQHNDEIFSSLHSMIKYVLSLPGVKSTFSQPSGAETAWITHAESALGDLVANMLWALEANWSELTHPTLAKTFPIPQRYYSPHRIRATYKARLEAADLWSLPGVEQEDAKKTNFRNLKPRKIEDPGPQHIFAKVFEREKVLEKARTILELFNRLLGNKAYFGGDSPTLLDITVAAHLLLLLVPPFPDPLLQGLINTSFPSLVIHADRMRKDALNMSNLRKSMRTSSFEDVWLQRLRFGFFGVALGGIAAYTIYSK
;
A
#
# COMPACT_ATOMS: atom_id res chain seq x y z
N MET A 1 36.55 -6.23 2.91
CA MET A 1 35.91 -4.91 2.76
C MET A 1 34.50 -5.06 3.28
N GLY A 2 34.12 -4.33 4.32
CA GLY A 2 32.86 -4.53 5.03
C GLY A 2 31.67 -4.43 4.09
N ASP A 3 30.87 -5.49 4.05
CA ASP A 3 29.64 -5.59 3.27
C ASP A 3 28.63 -4.63 3.92
N SER A 4 28.54 -3.41 3.39
CA SER A 4 27.62 -2.40 3.89
C SER A 4 26.20 -2.78 3.49
N ASP A 5 25.45 -3.32 4.46
CA ASP A 5 24.11 -3.88 4.28
C ASP A 5 23.11 -2.78 3.90
N ILE A 6 22.61 -2.83 2.67
CA ILE A 6 21.55 -1.94 2.18
C ILE A 6 20.22 -2.44 2.75
N LYS A 7 19.51 -1.60 3.50
CA LYS A 7 18.23 -1.95 4.14
C LYS A 7 17.09 -1.16 3.52
N LEU A 8 16.08 -1.85 3.01
CA LEU A 8 14.83 -1.23 2.58
C LEU A 8 13.78 -1.39 3.68
N HIS A 9 13.32 -0.28 4.24
CA HIS A 9 12.24 -0.25 5.22
C HIS A 9 10.91 -0.08 4.52
N ILE A 10 9.97 -0.99 4.77
CA ILE A 10 8.65 -1.04 4.12
C ILE A 10 7.53 -1.28 5.11
N TRP A 11 6.30 -0.96 4.69
CA TRP A 11 5.12 -1.44 5.40
C TRP A 11 5.05 -2.98 5.41
N PRO A 12 4.50 -3.59 6.48
CA PRO A 12 4.58 -5.04 6.64
C PRO A 12 3.81 -5.83 5.60
N ARG A 13 4.21 -7.09 5.45
CA ARG A 13 3.64 -8.02 4.48
C ARG A 13 2.16 -8.26 4.70
N SER A 14 1.40 -8.34 3.63
CA SER A 14 -0.02 -8.69 3.67
C SER A 14 -0.47 -9.32 2.36
N TRP A 15 -1.45 -10.23 2.43
CA TRP A 15 -2.11 -10.82 1.26
C TRP A 15 -1.18 -11.41 0.19
N ASN A 16 -0.11 -12.11 0.59
CA ASN A 16 0.90 -12.69 -0.32
C ASN A 16 1.64 -11.66 -1.19
N LEU A 17 1.68 -10.41 -0.75
CA LEU A 17 2.50 -9.33 -1.31
C LEU A 17 3.48 -8.82 -0.24
N PRO A 18 4.70 -8.39 -0.64
CA PRO A 18 5.71 -7.82 0.26
C PRO A 18 5.19 -6.70 1.17
N SER A 19 4.24 -5.90 0.69
CA SER A 19 3.63 -4.78 1.39
C SER A 19 2.22 -4.53 0.83
N TRP A 20 1.37 -3.85 1.62
CA TRP A 20 0.06 -3.36 1.21
C TRP A 20 0.08 -1.95 0.61
N ASP A 21 1.25 -1.28 0.60
CA ASP A 21 1.44 0.05 0.02
C ASP A 21 2.08 -0.03 -1.37
N PRO A 22 1.57 0.70 -2.38
CA PRO A 22 2.08 0.64 -3.75
C PRO A 22 3.53 1.10 -3.86
N ALA A 23 3.92 2.18 -3.17
CA ALA A 23 5.29 2.71 -3.25
C ALA A 23 6.30 1.71 -2.66
N CYS A 24 5.97 1.08 -1.53
CA CYS A 24 6.75 -0.01 -0.94
C CYS A 24 6.92 -1.18 -1.92
N LEU A 25 5.84 -1.58 -2.59
CA LEU A 25 5.88 -2.68 -3.54
C LEU A 25 6.74 -2.33 -4.77
N THR A 26 6.62 -1.11 -5.30
CA THR A 26 7.47 -0.60 -6.37
C THR A 26 8.95 -0.63 -5.98
N ALA A 27 9.30 -0.17 -4.78
CA ALA A 27 10.68 -0.17 -4.29
C ALA A 27 11.24 -1.59 -4.16
N VAL A 28 10.48 -2.53 -3.58
CA VAL A 28 10.89 -3.94 -3.46
C VAL A 28 11.13 -4.55 -4.84
N MET A 29 10.19 -4.36 -5.78
CA MET A 29 10.31 -4.92 -7.13
C MET A 29 11.52 -4.33 -7.87
N PHE A 30 11.75 -3.02 -7.73
CA PHE A 30 12.92 -2.35 -8.33
C PHE A 30 14.24 -2.89 -7.79
N LEU A 31 14.37 -3.05 -6.46
CA LEU A 31 15.58 -3.61 -5.86
C LEU A 31 15.79 -5.08 -6.22
N GLN A 32 14.72 -5.88 -6.30
CA GLN A 32 14.82 -7.27 -6.73
C GLN A 32 15.31 -7.41 -8.18
N LEU A 33 14.88 -6.51 -9.08
CA LEU A 33 15.28 -6.56 -10.49
C LEU A 33 16.67 -5.95 -10.74
N THR A 34 17.20 -5.14 -9.81
CA THR A 34 18.50 -4.47 -9.96
C THR A 34 19.61 -5.11 -9.14
N ILE A 35 19.33 -5.46 -7.88
CA ILE A 35 20.32 -5.91 -6.89
C ILE A 35 19.78 -7.03 -5.96
N PRO A 36 19.23 -8.15 -6.47
CA PRO A 36 18.44 -9.13 -5.70
C PRO A 36 19.11 -9.67 -4.42
N ASP A 37 20.44 -9.83 -4.42
CA ASP A 37 21.19 -10.42 -3.30
C ASP A 37 22.02 -9.39 -2.48
N ARG A 38 21.85 -8.08 -2.74
CA ARG A 38 22.63 -7.01 -2.06
C ARG A 38 21.83 -6.12 -1.13
N PHE A 39 20.57 -6.45 -0.86
CA PHE A 39 19.75 -5.70 0.08
C PHE A 39 18.95 -6.62 0.99
N SER A 40 18.60 -6.10 2.15
CA SER A 40 17.68 -6.71 3.10
C SER A 40 16.41 -5.88 3.25
N VAL A 41 15.28 -6.56 3.45
CA VAL A 41 13.98 -5.92 3.66
C VAL A 41 13.64 -5.93 5.15
N VAL A 42 13.37 -4.76 5.70
CA VAL A 42 12.94 -4.55 7.09
C VAL A 42 11.48 -4.12 7.08
N GLU A 43 10.64 -4.85 7.81
CA GLU A 43 9.24 -4.50 7.98
C GLU A 43 9.12 -3.50 9.14
N ASP A 44 8.70 -2.27 8.85
CA ASP A 44 8.54 -1.19 9.82
C ASP A 44 7.09 -0.71 9.90
N LEU A 45 6.70 -0.25 11.07
CA LEU A 45 5.39 0.33 11.39
C LEU A 45 5.49 1.82 11.77
N ASN A 46 6.71 2.33 11.91
CA ASN A 46 6.97 3.70 12.28
C ASN A 46 7.56 4.50 11.11
N PRO A 47 6.73 5.24 10.35
CA PRO A 47 7.22 6.04 9.25
C PRO A 47 8.10 7.21 9.72
N ASP A 48 8.06 7.58 11.01
CA ASP A 48 8.88 8.66 11.60
C ASP A 48 10.38 8.30 11.67
N ALA A 49 10.75 7.04 11.39
CA ALA A 49 12.15 6.65 11.20
C ALA A 49 12.76 7.29 9.95
N SER A 50 11.92 7.66 8.98
CA SER A 50 12.31 8.42 7.79
C SER A 50 12.30 9.92 8.08
N VAL A 51 13.24 10.66 7.49
CA VAL A 51 13.28 12.13 7.55
C VAL A 51 11.99 12.76 7.02
N THR A 52 11.31 12.10 6.08
CA THR A 52 10.05 12.59 5.50
C THR A 52 8.81 12.08 6.23
N GLY A 53 8.95 11.21 7.23
CA GLY A 53 7.79 10.59 7.89
C GLY A 53 6.98 9.69 6.97
N GLN A 54 7.63 9.06 5.98
CA GLN A 54 6.99 8.18 4.99
C GLN A 54 7.83 6.92 4.72
N LEU A 55 7.13 5.81 4.48
CA LEU A 55 7.68 4.57 3.93
C LEU A 55 7.29 4.48 2.45
N PRO A 56 8.11 3.85 1.59
CA PRO A 56 9.38 3.20 1.90
C PRO A 56 10.57 4.16 1.98
N PHE A 57 11.63 3.76 2.68
CA PHE A 57 12.94 4.43 2.60
C PHE A 57 14.08 3.42 2.54
N LEU A 58 15.14 3.79 1.83
CA LEU A 58 16.37 3.02 1.74
C LEU A 58 17.39 3.58 2.73
N GLN A 59 18.01 2.70 3.52
CA GLN A 59 19.09 3.02 4.42
C GLN A 59 20.34 2.30 3.96
N HIS A 60 21.42 3.04 3.78
CA HIS A 60 22.75 2.48 3.58
C HIS A 60 23.73 3.14 4.55
N ASN A 61 24.15 2.37 5.56
CA ASN A 61 24.89 2.89 6.71
C ASN A 61 24.08 4.02 7.40
N ASP A 62 24.60 5.26 7.38
CA ASP A 62 23.97 6.45 7.98
C ASP A 62 23.18 7.30 6.96
N GLU A 63 23.22 6.96 5.66
CA GLU A 63 22.49 7.68 4.63
C GLU A 63 21.07 7.12 4.45
N ILE A 64 20.08 8.02 4.46
CA ILE A 64 18.66 7.69 4.29
C ILE A 64 18.14 8.33 3.00
N PHE A 65 17.54 7.50 2.13
CA PHE A 65 16.89 7.91 0.89
C PHE A 65 15.40 7.64 0.99
N SER A 66 14.62 8.71 1.17
CA SER A 66 13.17 8.61 1.45
C SER A 66 12.28 8.74 0.22
N SER A 67 12.78 9.28 -0.89
CA SER A 67 12.01 9.38 -2.14
C SER A 67 12.38 8.28 -3.12
N LEU A 68 11.40 7.80 -3.90
CA LEU A 68 11.64 6.78 -4.93
C LEU A 68 12.72 7.24 -5.92
N HIS A 69 12.68 8.50 -6.35
CA HIS A 69 13.68 9.08 -7.24
C HIS A 69 15.10 9.05 -6.63
N SER A 70 15.24 9.44 -5.35
CA SER A 70 16.52 9.37 -4.64
C SER A 70 17.03 7.94 -4.53
N MET A 71 16.15 6.98 -4.21
CA MET A 71 16.49 5.55 -4.14
C MET A 71 16.98 5.03 -5.49
N ILE A 72 16.27 5.31 -6.58
CA ILE A 72 16.66 4.86 -7.92
C ILE A 72 18.00 5.45 -8.32
N LYS A 73 18.18 6.77 -8.15
CA LYS A 73 19.44 7.44 -8.47
C LYS A 73 20.62 6.86 -7.69
N TYR A 74 20.41 6.58 -6.41
CA TYR A 74 21.41 5.96 -5.55
C TYR A 74 21.76 4.54 -6.04
N VAL A 75 20.77 3.67 -6.22
CA VAL A 75 20.98 2.27 -6.62
C VAL A 75 21.66 2.15 -7.98
N LEU A 76 21.28 3.00 -8.95
CA LEU A 76 21.92 3.03 -10.27
C LEU A 76 23.37 3.54 -10.23
N SER A 77 23.77 4.25 -9.18
CA SER A 77 25.16 4.70 -8.99
C SER A 77 26.07 3.64 -8.36
N LEU A 78 25.51 2.52 -7.88
CA LEU A 78 26.29 1.47 -7.21
C LEU A 78 27.18 0.68 -8.18
N PRO A 79 28.40 0.30 -7.76
CA PRO A 79 29.32 -0.45 -8.61
C PRO A 79 28.82 -1.87 -8.89
N GLY A 80 28.84 -2.26 -10.17
CA GLY A 80 28.46 -3.61 -10.61
C GLY A 80 26.96 -3.79 -10.89
N VAL A 81 26.15 -2.73 -10.81
CA VAL A 81 24.77 -2.74 -11.28
C VAL A 81 24.76 -2.65 -12.80
N LYS A 82 24.58 -3.80 -13.47
CA LYS A 82 24.25 -3.85 -14.90
C LYS A 82 22.73 -3.88 -15.03
N SER A 83 22.07 -2.77 -14.71
CA SER A 83 20.61 -2.69 -14.81
C SER A 83 20.18 -2.40 -16.24
N THR A 84 19.13 -3.08 -16.67
CA THR A 84 18.30 -2.67 -17.82
C THR A 84 17.64 -1.31 -17.58
N PHE A 85 17.45 -0.94 -16.31
CA PHE A 85 16.87 0.32 -15.92
C PHE A 85 17.86 1.46 -16.09
N SER A 86 17.37 2.55 -16.68
CA SER A 86 18.06 3.83 -16.79
C SER A 86 17.29 4.90 -16.02
N GLN A 87 17.86 6.10 -15.90
CA GLN A 87 17.12 7.23 -15.35
C GLN A 87 15.90 7.52 -16.25
N PRO A 88 14.69 7.65 -15.68
CA PRO A 88 13.49 7.83 -16.48
C PRO A 88 13.58 9.13 -17.27
N SER A 89 13.17 9.08 -18.53
CA SER A 89 13.03 10.30 -19.34
C SER A 89 11.97 11.24 -18.75
N GLY A 90 11.93 12.51 -19.18
CA GLY A 90 10.89 13.45 -18.73
C GLY A 90 9.47 12.93 -19.02
N ALA A 91 9.27 12.30 -20.19
CA ALA A 91 8.00 11.70 -20.57
C ALA A 91 7.67 10.47 -19.70
N GLU A 92 8.65 9.61 -19.43
CA GLU A 92 8.45 8.44 -18.57
C GLU A 92 8.12 8.85 -17.12
N THR A 93 8.80 9.88 -16.61
CA THR A 93 8.53 10.44 -15.28
C THR A 93 7.10 10.97 -15.16
N ALA A 94 6.60 11.62 -16.22
CA ALA A 94 5.20 12.08 -16.27
C ALA A 94 4.23 10.89 -16.21
N TRP A 95 4.49 9.81 -16.95
CA TRP A 95 3.68 8.60 -16.91
C TRP A 95 3.74 7.86 -15.56
N ILE A 96 4.91 7.80 -14.93
CA ILE A 96 5.08 7.23 -13.58
C ILE A 96 4.25 8.02 -12.58
N THR A 97 4.36 9.35 -12.59
CA THR A 97 3.59 10.23 -11.69
C THR A 97 2.09 10.08 -11.94
N HIS A 98 1.68 9.94 -13.20
CA HIS A 98 0.29 9.67 -13.55
C HIS A 98 -0.17 8.29 -13.03
N ALA A 99 0.66 7.26 -13.11
CA ALA A 99 0.35 5.94 -12.55
C ALA A 99 0.21 5.99 -11.03
N GLU A 100 1.16 6.60 -10.32
CA GLU A 100 1.12 6.75 -8.85
C GLU A 100 -0.11 7.53 -8.36
N SER A 101 -0.53 8.56 -9.11
CA SER A 101 -1.73 9.31 -8.77
C SER A 101 -3.01 8.55 -9.13
N ALA A 102 -3.19 8.18 -10.40
CA ALA A 102 -4.44 7.64 -10.92
C ALA A 102 -4.70 6.20 -10.45
N LEU A 103 -3.72 5.30 -10.57
CA LEU A 103 -3.86 3.92 -10.07
C LEU A 103 -3.81 3.89 -8.54
N GLY A 104 -3.03 4.79 -7.92
CA GLY A 104 -3.01 4.96 -6.48
C GLY A 104 -4.38 5.32 -5.90
N ASP A 105 -5.15 6.17 -6.58
CA ASP A 105 -6.52 6.49 -6.18
C ASP A 105 -7.45 5.27 -6.27
N LEU A 106 -7.29 4.42 -7.29
CA LEU A 106 -8.08 3.19 -7.43
C LEU A 106 -7.75 2.16 -6.34
N VAL A 107 -6.46 1.97 -6.05
CA VAL A 107 -6.00 1.14 -4.93
C VAL A 107 -6.56 1.67 -3.61
N ALA A 108 -6.48 2.99 -3.41
CA ALA A 108 -6.96 3.63 -2.20
C ALA A 108 -8.49 3.52 -2.05
N ASN A 109 -9.25 3.62 -3.15
CA ASN A 109 -10.68 3.38 -3.14
C ASN A 109 -11.01 1.95 -2.67
N MET A 110 -10.37 0.94 -3.27
CA MET A 110 -10.62 -0.47 -2.95
C MET A 110 -10.26 -0.82 -1.50
N LEU A 111 -9.17 -0.25 -0.96
CA LEU A 111 -8.68 -0.57 0.38
C LEU A 111 -9.33 0.25 1.50
N TRP A 112 -9.61 1.54 1.25
CA TRP A 112 -9.97 2.50 2.31
C TRP A 112 -11.38 3.07 2.17
N ALA A 113 -11.89 3.24 0.95
CA ALA A 113 -13.20 3.85 0.73
C ALA A 113 -14.31 2.79 0.85
N LEU A 114 -14.23 1.70 0.09
CA LEU A 114 -15.26 0.66 0.09
C LEU A 114 -15.40 0.02 1.48
N GLU A 115 -16.54 0.27 2.13
CA GLU A 115 -16.76 -0.17 3.52
C GLU A 115 -16.65 -1.69 3.67
N ALA A 116 -17.17 -2.49 2.74
CA ALA A 116 -17.08 -3.96 2.80
C ALA A 116 -15.62 -4.45 2.84
N ASN A 117 -14.76 -3.89 1.98
CA ASN A 117 -13.34 -4.22 1.95
C ASN A 117 -12.62 -3.69 3.19
N TRP A 118 -12.96 -2.48 3.64
CA TRP A 118 -12.40 -1.92 4.86
C TRP A 118 -12.71 -2.78 6.10
N SER A 119 -13.98 -3.09 6.34
CA SER A 119 -14.43 -3.73 7.58
C SER A 119 -14.00 -5.18 7.70
N GLU A 120 -13.99 -5.92 6.58
CA GLU A 120 -13.76 -7.36 6.58
C GLU A 120 -12.31 -7.75 6.22
N LEU A 121 -11.59 -6.90 5.47
CA LEU A 121 -10.22 -7.20 5.03
C LEU A 121 -9.19 -6.21 5.58
N THR A 122 -9.26 -4.94 5.19
CA THR A 122 -8.17 -3.97 5.42
C THR A 122 -7.99 -3.67 6.91
N HIS A 123 -9.07 -3.32 7.61
CA HIS A 123 -9.00 -2.97 9.03
C HIS A 123 -8.55 -4.14 9.91
N PRO A 124 -9.14 -5.36 9.80
CA PRO A 124 -8.68 -6.51 10.58
C PRO A 124 -7.22 -6.87 10.32
N THR A 125 -6.75 -6.76 9.07
CA THR A 125 -5.34 -6.99 8.73
C THR A 125 -4.45 -5.97 9.43
N LEU A 126 -4.72 -4.67 9.29
CA LEU A 126 -3.91 -3.63 9.94
C LEU A 126 -3.94 -3.73 11.47
N ALA A 127 -5.12 -3.93 12.06
CA ALA A 127 -5.27 -4.03 13.51
C ALA A 127 -4.48 -5.23 14.10
N LYS A 128 -4.27 -6.30 13.34
CA LYS A 128 -3.40 -7.42 13.74
C LYS A 128 -1.91 -7.09 13.60
N THR A 129 -1.56 -6.25 12.63
CA THR A 129 -0.16 -5.87 12.36
C THR A 129 0.35 -4.86 13.39
N PHE A 130 -0.45 -3.87 13.78
CA PHE A 130 -0.04 -2.84 14.74
C PHE A 130 0.01 -3.36 16.20
N PRO A 131 1.02 -2.96 17.00
CA PRO A 131 1.06 -3.29 18.41
C PRO A 131 -0.02 -2.56 19.22
N ILE A 132 -0.31 -3.03 20.42
CA ILE A 132 -1.14 -2.27 21.38
C ILE A 132 -0.31 -1.10 21.92
N PRO A 133 -0.85 0.13 22.03
CA PRO A 133 -2.24 0.53 21.76
C PRO A 133 -2.52 1.00 20.32
N GLN A 134 -1.50 1.10 19.47
CA GLN A 134 -1.59 1.59 18.08
C GLN A 134 -2.69 0.91 17.26
N ARG A 135 -2.94 -0.38 17.48
CA ARG A 135 -3.99 -1.12 16.77
C ARG A 135 -5.38 -0.47 16.81
N TYR A 136 -5.69 0.33 17.84
CA TYR A 136 -7.01 0.92 18.03
C TYR A 136 -7.22 2.24 17.30
N TYR A 137 -6.14 2.94 16.92
CA TYR A 137 -6.24 4.27 16.30
C TYR A 137 -5.46 4.40 14.99
N SER A 138 -4.33 3.70 14.83
CA SER A 138 -3.49 3.81 13.63
C SER A 138 -4.24 3.44 12.34
N PRO A 139 -5.02 2.34 12.27
CA PRO A 139 -5.79 2.02 11.06
C PRO A 139 -6.76 3.14 10.67
N HIS A 140 -7.54 3.66 11.63
CA HIS A 140 -8.48 4.75 11.37
C HIS A 140 -7.78 6.05 10.99
N ARG A 141 -6.62 6.36 11.59
CA ARG A 141 -5.79 7.51 11.24
C ARG A 141 -5.30 7.41 9.80
N ILE A 142 -4.81 6.24 9.38
CA ILE A 142 -4.39 6.01 7.98
C ILE A 142 -5.60 6.09 7.04
N ARG A 143 -6.75 5.49 7.37
CA ARG A 143 -7.96 5.64 6.55
C ARG A 143 -8.36 7.11 6.36
N ALA A 144 -8.25 7.91 7.42
CA ALA A 144 -8.58 9.33 7.36
C ALA A 144 -7.65 10.16 6.44
N THR A 145 -6.38 9.75 6.25
CA THR A 145 -5.46 10.49 5.35
C THR A 145 -5.84 10.38 3.88
N TYR A 146 -6.52 9.31 3.47
CA TYR A 146 -6.96 9.13 2.08
C TYR A 146 -8.29 9.81 1.77
N LYS A 147 -9.10 10.12 2.80
CA LYS A 147 -10.46 10.63 2.64
C LYS A 147 -10.51 11.90 1.79
N ALA A 148 -9.76 12.94 2.15
CA ALA A 148 -9.81 14.22 1.44
C ALA A 148 -9.38 14.11 -0.03
N ARG A 149 -8.34 13.31 -0.31
CA ARG A 149 -7.86 13.03 -1.68
C ARG A 149 -8.90 12.30 -2.49
N LEU A 150 -9.54 11.28 -1.92
CA LEU A 150 -10.54 10.48 -2.60
C LEU A 150 -11.88 11.21 -2.79
N GLU A 151 -12.28 12.07 -1.85
CA GLU A 151 -13.44 12.95 -2.01
C GLU A 151 -13.23 13.93 -3.17
N ALA A 152 -12.06 14.57 -3.26
CA ALA A 152 -11.72 15.44 -4.39
C ALA A 152 -11.65 14.67 -5.72
N ALA A 153 -11.29 13.39 -5.66
CA ALA A 153 -11.22 12.50 -6.81
C ALA A 153 -12.58 11.85 -7.14
N ASP A 154 -13.66 12.15 -6.41
CA ASP A 154 -14.97 11.50 -6.57
C ASP A 154 -14.94 9.96 -6.42
N LEU A 155 -14.01 9.47 -5.61
CA LEU A 155 -13.75 8.05 -5.32
C LEU A 155 -13.96 7.71 -3.83
N TRP A 156 -14.57 8.62 -3.07
CA TRP A 156 -15.04 8.37 -1.72
C TRP A 156 -16.57 8.47 -1.70
N SER A 157 -17.25 7.49 -1.11
CA SER A 157 -18.72 7.45 -1.07
C SER A 157 -19.33 8.71 -0.45
N LEU A 158 -20.53 9.09 -0.91
CA LEU A 158 -21.19 10.29 -0.41
C LEU A 158 -21.49 10.16 1.09
N PRO A 159 -21.24 11.23 1.88
CA PRO A 159 -21.56 11.24 3.30
C PRO A 159 -23.07 11.06 3.50
N GLY A 160 -23.48 9.86 3.90
CA GLY A 160 -24.87 9.50 4.18
C GLY A 160 -25.19 8.04 3.91
N VAL A 161 -24.69 7.49 2.79
CA VAL A 161 -24.98 6.12 2.35
C VAL A 161 -24.35 5.07 3.28
N GLU A 162 -23.09 5.28 3.68
CA GLU A 162 -22.36 4.38 4.59
C GLU A 162 -22.66 4.64 6.08
N GLN A 163 -23.00 5.87 6.45
CA GLN A 163 -23.30 6.22 7.85
C GLN A 163 -24.59 5.56 8.36
N GLU A 164 -25.55 5.30 7.47
CA GLU A 164 -26.75 4.54 7.81
C GLU A 164 -26.44 3.06 8.08
N ASP A 165 -25.50 2.47 7.35
CA ASP A 165 -25.09 1.09 7.54
C ASP A 165 -24.20 0.89 8.77
N ALA A 166 -23.28 1.83 9.04
CA ALA A 166 -22.46 1.81 10.27
C ALA A 166 -23.28 2.06 11.56
N LYS A 167 -24.41 2.78 11.48
CA LYS A 167 -25.33 2.92 12.62
C LYS A 167 -26.05 1.61 12.95
N LYS A 168 -26.18 0.67 12.01
CA LYS A 168 -26.81 -0.64 12.24
C LYS A 168 -25.93 -1.59 13.06
N THR A 169 -24.61 -1.41 13.04
CA THR A 169 -23.64 -2.29 13.73
C THR A 169 -23.25 -1.82 15.14
N ASN A 170 -23.78 -0.71 15.64
CA ASN A 170 -23.52 -0.25 17.00
C ASN A 170 -24.19 -1.16 18.06
N PHE A 171 -23.40 -2.04 18.68
CA PHE A 171 -23.76 -2.97 19.77
C PHE A 171 -24.27 -2.32 21.07
N ARG A 172 -24.51 -1.00 21.10
CA ARG A 172 -24.97 -0.29 22.30
C ARG A 172 -26.48 -0.36 22.55
N ASN A 173 -27.25 -0.91 21.61
CA ASN A 173 -28.71 -1.08 21.74
C ASN A 173 -29.13 -2.52 21.45
N LEU A 174 -29.27 -3.35 22.49
CA LEU A 174 -29.75 -4.75 22.43
C LEU A 174 -31.25 -4.90 22.08
N LYS A 175 -31.84 -3.96 21.34
CA LYS A 175 -33.19 -4.19 20.77
C LYS A 175 -33.02 -4.68 19.35
N PRO A 176 -33.64 -5.82 18.96
CA PRO A 176 -33.68 -6.22 17.55
C PRO A 176 -34.49 -5.16 16.81
N ARG A 177 -33.80 -4.18 16.25
CA ARG A 177 -34.41 -3.19 15.37
C ARG A 177 -34.67 -3.91 14.05
N LYS A 178 -35.91 -3.89 13.56
CA LYS A 178 -36.26 -4.41 12.24
C LYS A 178 -35.22 -3.90 11.25
N ILE A 179 -34.60 -4.80 10.50
CA ILE A 179 -33.78 -4.45 9.35
C ILE A 179 -34.78 -3.85 8.36
N GLU A 180 -34.91 -2.52 8.37
CA GLU A 180 -35.68 -1.81 7.36
C GLU A 180 -34.92 -1.97 6.04
N ASP A 181 -35.59 -2.53 5.03
CA ASP A 181 -35.01 -2.65 3.70
C ASP A 181 -34.59 -1.26 3.22
N PRO A 182 -33.37 -1.11 2.69
CA PRO A 182 -32.92 0.17 2.17
C PRO A 182 -33.91 0.62 1.10
N GLY A 183 -34.51 1.80 1.31
CA GLY A 183 -35.44 2.36 0.35
C GLY A 183 -34.81 2.43 -1.05
N PRO A 184 -35.61 2.40 -2.13
CA PRO A 184 -35.10 2.31 -3.50
C PRO A 184 -34.06 3.39 -3.83
N GLN A 185 -34.21 4.59 -3.26
CA GLN A 185 -33.26 5.71 -3.43
C GLN A 185 -31.83 5.37 -2.95
N HIS A 186 -31.69 4.65 -1.84
CA HIS A 186 -30.38 4.25 -1.29
C HIS A 186 -29.70 3.20 -2.18
N ILE A 187 -30.49 2.26 -2.71
CA ILE A 187 -30.01 1.26 -3.66
C ILE A 187 -29.53 1.94 -4.95
N PHE A 188 -30.33 2.86 -5.51
CA PHE A 188 -29.93 3.61 -6.71
C PHE A 188 -28.68 4.45 -6.48
N ALA A 189 -28.57 5.14 -5.33
CA ALA A 189 -27.37 5.92 -4.98
C ALA A 189 -26.13 5.02 -4.92
N LYS A 190 -26.20 3.87 -4.26
CA LYS A 190 -25.10 2.89 -4.21
C LYS A 190 -24.71 2.37 -5.58
N VAL A 191 -25.69 1.99 -6.41
CA VAL A 191 -25.42 1.49 -7.76
C VAL A 191 -24.78 2.58 -8.62
N PHE A 192 -25.28 3.81 -8.52
CA PHE A 192 -24.72 4.95 -9.26
C PHE A 192 -23.29 5.29 -8.84
N GLU A 193 -22.99 5.31 -7.54
CA GLU A 193 -21.62 5.51 -7.04
C GLU A 193 -20.67 4.43 -7.55
N ARG A 194 -21.10 3.17 -7.51
CA ARG A 194 -20.31 2.05 -8.02
C ARG A 194 -20.03 2.19 -9.51
N GLU A 195 -21.04 2.58 -10.29
CA GLU A 195 -20.84 2.79 -11.74
C GLU A 195 -19.90 3.97 -12.02
N LYS A 196 -19.98 5.06 -11.22
CA LYS A 196 -19.05 6.19 -11.33
C LYS A 196 -17.60 5.76 -11.10
N VAL A 197 -17.36 4.94 -10.07
CA VAL A 197 -16.03 4.37 -9.79
C VAL A 197 -15.57 3.48 -10.95
N LEU A 198 -16.45 2.62 -11.48
CA LEU A 198 -16.15 1.74 -12.60
C LEU A 198 -15.80 2.51 -13.87
N GLU A 199 -16.56 3.56 -14.22
CA GLU A 199 -16.28 4.40 -15.39
C GLU A 199 -14.93 5.13 -15.28
N LYS A 200 -14.62 5.66 -14.09
CA LYS A 200 -13.33 6.29 -13.84
C LYS A 200 -12.19 5.28 -13.94
N ALA A 201 -12.37 4.08 -13.36
CA ALA A 201 -11.40 3.00 -13.45
C ALA A 201 -11.19 2.53 -14.91
N ARG A 202 -12.27 2.36 -15.69
CA ARG A 202 -12.22 2.03 -17.13
C ARG A 202 -11.38 3.06 -17.88
N THR A 203 -11.64 4.35 -17.65
CA THR A 203 -10.91 5.43 -18.32
C THR A 203 -9.41 5.37 -18.01
N ILE A 204 -9.04 5.21 -16.75
CA ILE A 204 -7.63 5.14 -16.32
C ILE A 204 -6.95 3.89 -16.89
N LEU A 205 -7.57 2.72 -16.72
CA LEU A 205 -7.01 1.44 -17.17
C LEU A 205 -6.89 1.38 -18.70
N GLU A 206 -7.84 1.97 -19.43
CA GLU A 206 -7.81 2.04 -20.88
C GLU A 206 -6.62 2.87 -21.40
N LEU A 207 -6.21 3.93 -20.68
CA LEU A 207 -5.00 4.68 -21.03
C LEU A 207 -3.76 3.79 -20.95
N PHE A 208 -3.58 3.04 -19.86
CA PHE A 208 -2.46 2.12 -19.70
C PHE A 208 -2.55 0.94 -20.67
N ASN A 209 -3.74 0.42 -20.92
CA ASN A 209 -3.95 -0.66 -21.89
C ASN A 209 -3.55 -0.24 -23.31
N ARG A 210 -3.94 0.96 -23.75
CA ARG A 210 -3.54 1.53 -25.04
C ARG A 210 -2.03 1.79 -25.10
N LEU A 211 -1.45 2.28 -24.01
CA LEU A 211 -0.02 2.56 -23.93
C LEU A 211 0.81 1.27 -24.01
N LEU A 212 0.36 0.20 -23.37
CA LEU A 212 0.98 -1.12 -23.45
C LEU A 212 0.79 -1.74 -24.85
N GLY A 213 -0.42 -1.64 -25.40
CA GLY A 213 -0.78 -2.23 -26.69
C GLY A 213 -0.47 -3.72 -26.72
N ASN A 214 0.22 -4.17 -27.78
CA ASN A 214 0.63 -5.56 -27.94
C ASN A 214 2.04 -5.86 -27.38
N LYS A 215 2.64 -4.92 -26.66
CA LYS A 215 4.01 -5.06 -26.13
C LYS A 215 4.02 -5.86 -24.84
N ALA A 216 5.15 -6.49 -24.56
CA ALA A 216 5.37 -7.12 -23.25
C ALA A 216 5.54 -6.07 -22.15
N TYR A 217 6.22 -4.96 -22.45
CA TYR A 217 6.50 -3.89 -21.51
C TYR A 217 6.16 -2.53 -22.14
N PHE A 218 5.96 -1.49 -21.33
CA PHE A 218 5.74 -0.13 -21.82
C PHE A 218 6.93 0.37 -22.66
N GLY A 219 8.15 -0.04 -22.30
CA GLY A 219 9.39 0.20 -23.05
C GLY A 219 9.62 -0.70 -24.27
N GLY A 220 8.69 -1.61 -24.59
CA GLY A 220 8.83 -2.58 -25.68
C GLY A 220 9.48 -3.89 -25.22
N ASP A 221 10.80 -4.00 -25.40
CA ASP A 221 11.53 -5.27 -25.26
C ASP A 221 12.03 -5.53 -23.83
N SER A 222 12.04 -4.50 -22.99
CA SER A 222 12.65 -4.57 -21.67
C SER A 222 11.83 -3.85 -20.60
N PRO A 223 11.81 -4.33 -19.35
CA PRO A 223 11.03 -3.73 -18.29
C PRO A 223 11.55 -2.33 -17.95
N THR A 224 10.63 -1.39 -17.80
CA THR A 224 10.90 -0.01 -17.40
C THR A 224 10.45 0.25 -15.96
N LEU A 225 10.80 1.42 -15.42
CA LEU A 225 10.32 1.80 -14.10
C LEU A 225 8.80 2.01 -14.09
N LEU A 226 8.24 2.46 -15.23
CA LEU A 226 6.79 2.53 -15.42
C LEU A 226 6.14 1.14 -15.31
N ASP A 227 6.75 0.10 -15.90
CA ASP A 227 6.24 -1.28 -15.79
C ASP A 227 6.18 -1.73 -14.33
N ILE A 228 7.24 -1.47 -13.55
CA ILE A 228 7.27 -1.80 -12.12
C ILE A 228 6.19 -1.05 -11.35
N THR A 229 6.05 0.25 -11.62
CA THR A 229 5.09 1.12 -10.92
C THR A 229 3.66 0.66 -11.20
N VAL A 230 3.30 0.47 -12.48
CA VAL A 230 1.95 0.01 -12.87
C VAL A 230 1.68 -1.40 -12.32
N ALA A 231 2.64 -2.32 -12.43
CA ALA A 231 2.48 -3.68 -11.90
C ALA A 231 2.26 -3.68 -10.38
N ALA A 232 3.00 -2.88 -9.62
CA ALA A 232 2.82 -2.78 -8.16
C ALA A 232 1.39 -2.37 -7.80
N HIS A 233 0.82 -1.36 -8.47
CA HIS A 233 -0.54 -0.92 -8.23
C HIS A 233 -1.57 -1.97 -8.66
N LEU A 234 -1.40 -2.59 -9.84
CA LEU A 234 -2.30 -3.63 -10.33
C LEU A 234 -2.29 -4.87 -9.43
N LEU A 235 -1.13 -5.25 -8.90
CA LEU A 235 -1.03 -6.37 -7.97
C LEU A 235 -1.82 -6.12 -6.68
N LEU A 236 -1.84 -4.89 -6.17
CA LEU A 236 -2.68 -4.52 -5.02
C LEU A 236 -4.18 -4.50 -5.34
N LEU A 237 -4.57 -4.36 -6.61
CA LEU A 237 -5.96 -4.48 -7.05
C LEU A 237 -6.37 -5.93 -7.35
N LEU A 238 -5.41 -6.80 -7.68
CA LEU A 238 -5.68 -8.16 -8.17
C LEU A 238 -5.42 -9.27 -7.15
N VAL A 239 -4.46 -9.11 -6.24
CA VAL A 239 -4.00 -10.18 -5.35
C VAL A 239 -4.76 -10.24 -4.01
N PRO A 240 -5.08 -9.11 -3.34
CA PRO A 240 -5.81 -9.17 -2.08
C PRO A 240 -7.17 -9.85 -2.21
N PRO A 241 -7.59 -10.65 -1.21
CA PRO A 241 -8.86 -11.36 -1.24
C PRO A 241 -10.01 -10.41 -0.87
N PHE A 242 -10.33 -9.47 -1.76
CA PHE A 242 -11.36 -8.47 -1.55
C PHE A 242 -12.75 -9.12 -1.38
N PRO A 243 -13.46 -8.86 -0.26
CA PRO A 243 -14.87 -9.24 -0.09
C PRO A 243 -15.76 -8.68 -1.21
N ASP A 244 -15.48 -7.45 -1.62
CA ASP A 244 -16.10 -6.77 -2.75
C ASP A 244 -15.07 -6.62 -3.89
N PRO A 245 -15.09 -7.51 -4.91
CA PRO A 245 -14.11 -7.54 -5.99
C PRO A 245 -14.45 -6.56 -7.12
N LEU A 246 -15.00 -5.36 -6.82
CA LEU A 246 -15.48 -4.40 -7.82
C LEU A 246 -14.45 -4.10 -8.93
N LEU A 247 -13.26 -3.62 -8.56
CA LEU A 247 -12.21 -3.33 -9.55
C LEU A 247 -11.48 -4.59 -10.01
N GLN A 248 -11.37 -5.62 -9.16
CA GLN A 248 -10.74 -6.88 -9.51
C GLN A 248 -11.49 -7.58 -10.65
N GLY A 249 -12.83 -7.60 -10.59
CA GLY A 249 -13.69 -8.13 -11.65
C GLY A 249 -13.53 -7.34 -12.95
N LEU A 250 -13.56 -6.00 -12.87
CA LEU A 250 -13.36 -5.14 -14.05
C LEU A 250 -12.01 -5.42 -14.74
N ILE A 251 -10.92 -5.48 -13.99
CA ILE A 251 -9.58 -5.69 -14.56
C ILE A 251 -9.47 -7.08 -15.19
N ASN A 252 -9.96 -8.12 -14.51
CA ASN A 252 -9.92 -9.49 -15.02
C ASN A 252 -10.78 -9.70 -16.28
N THR A 253 -11.94 -9.05 -16.38
CA THR A 253 -12.85 -9.21 -17.52
C THR A 253 -12.49 -8.31 -18.69
N SER A 254 -12.15 -7.04 -18.44
CA SER A 254 -12.00 -6.04 -19.50
C SER A 254 -10.55 -5.76 -19.90
N PHE A 255 -9.56 -6.06 -19.05
CA PHE A 255 -8.16 -5.70 -19.27
C PHE A 255 -7.18 -6.88 -19.07
N PRO A 256 -7.35 -8.02 -19.77
CA PRO A 256 -6.52 -9.20 -19.58
C PRO A 256 -5.03 -8.98 -19.92
N SER A 257 -4.73 -8.07 -20.87
CA SER A 257 -3.36 -7.64 -21.20
C SER A 257 -2.62 -7.08 -19.99
N LEU A 258 -3.28 -6.23 -19.20
CA LEU A 258 -2.73 -5.64 -17.98
C LEU A 258 -2.54 -6.68 -16.88
N VAL A 259 -3.45 -7.66 -16.78
CA VAL A 259 -3.29 -8.81 -15.85
C VAL A 259 -2.04 -9.61 -16.21
N ILE A 260 -1.87 -9.97 -17.48
CA ILE A 260 -0.71 -10.72 -17.95
C ILE A 260 0.59 -9.94 -17.70
N HIS A 261 0.57 -8.63 -17.93
CA HIS A 261 1.69 -7.74 -17.62
C HIS A 261 2.05 -7.75 -16.13
N ALA A 262 1.06 -7.54 -15.24
CA ALA A 262 1.26 -7.53 -13.80
C ALA A 262 1.79 -8.89 -13.29
N ASP A 263 1.25 -10.01 -13.80
CA ASP A 263 1.70 -11.36 -13.45
C ASP A 263 3.12 -11.66 -13.93
N ARG A 264 3.51 -11.17 -15.12
CA ARG A 264 4.89 -11.28 -15.62
C ARG A 264 5.84 -10.55 -14.68
N MET A 265 5.55 -9.28 -14.38
CA MET A 265 6.36 -8.48 -13.46
C MET A 265 6.43 -9.09 -12.05
N ARG A 266 5.33 -9.68 -11.57
CA ARG A 266 5.29 -10.40 -10.30
C ARG A 266 6.23 -11.61 -10.29
N LYS A 267 6.19 -12.44 -11.35
CA LYS A 267 7.03 -13.64 -11.46
C LYS A 267 8.51 -13.28 -11.52
N ASP A 268 8.85 -12.24 -12.28
CA ASP A 268 10.23 -11.81 -12.48
C ASP A 268 10.80 -11.14 -11.23
N ALA A 269 10.04 -10.24 -10.59
CA ALA A 269 10.52 -9.45 -9.46
C ALA A 269 10.28 -10.10 -8.08
N LEU A 270 9.20 -10.87 -7.92
CA LEU A 270 8.77 -11.39 -6.61
C LEU A 270 8.88 -12.91 -6.50
N ASN A 271 9.82 -13.53 -7.22
CA ASN A 271 10.09 -14.96 -7.07
C ASN A 271 10.42 -15.29 -5.60
N MET A 272 9.61 -16.17 -5.00
CA MET A 272 9.59 -16.43 -3.55
C MET A 272 10.93 -16.92 -2.98
N SER A 273 11.76 -17.56 -3.81
CA SER A 273 13.11 -17.98 -3.46
C SER A 273 14.05 -16.80 -3.20
N ASN A 274 13.95 -15.74 -3.99
CA ASN A 274 14.78 -14.52 -3.88
C ASN A 274 14.23 -13.59 -2.78
N LEU A 275 12.90 -13.52 -2.65
CA LEU A 275 12.27 -12.78 -1.57
C LEU A 275 12.68 -13.32 -0.19
N ARG A 276 12.72 -14.65 -0.02
CA ARG A 276 13.10 -15.27 1.27
C ARG A 276 14.56 -15.03 1.65
N LYS A 277 15.46 -14.82 0.67
CA LYS A 277 16.89 -14.53 0.92
C LYS A 277 17.13 -13.08 1.34
N SER A 278 16.44 -12.14 0.69
CA SER A 278 16.50 -10.70 1.02
C SER A 278 15.70 -10.37 2.29
N MET A 279 14.64 -11.13 2.57
CA MET A 279 13.88 -11.02 3.82
C MET A 279 14.57 -11.82 4.93
N ARG A 280 15.76 -11.36 5.36
CA ARG A 280 16.27 -11.75 6.67
C ARG A 280 15.46 -11.00 7.71
N THR A 281 14.46 -11.67 8.26
CA THR A 281 13.72 -11.20 9.43
C THR A 281 14.72 -10.80 10.51
N SER A 282 14.68 -9.54 10.96
CA SER A 282 15.18 -9.21 12.28
C SER A 282 14.59 -10.21 13.27
N SER A 283 15.39 -10.63 14.24
CA SER A 283 15.02 -11.73 15.13
C SER A 283 13.66 -11.43 15.78
N PHE A 284 12.89 -12.49 16.07
CA PHE A 284 11.58 -12.37 16.72
C PHE A 284 11.64 -11.55 18.03
N GLU A 285 12.82 -11.47 18.68
CA GLU A 285 13.12 -10.64 19.85
C GLU A 285 13.14 -9.12 19.54
N ASP A 286 13.71 -8.70 18.41
CA ASP A 286 13.82 -7.29 18.02
C ASP A 286 12.44 -6.67 17.73
N VAL A 287 11.56 -7.48 17.15
CA VAL A 287 10.18 -7.10 16.83
C VAL A 287 9.39 -6.82 18.10
N TRP A 288 9.55 -7.61 19.17
CA TRP A 288 8.90 -7.34 20.46
C TRP A 288 9.51 -6.15 21.18
N LEU A 289 10.84 -6.00 21.17
CA LEU A 289 11.50 -4.85 21.81
C LEU A 289 11.13 -3.52 21.12
N GLN A 290 11.06 -3.47 19.80
CA GLN A 290 10.55 -2.28 19.08
C GLN A 290 9.05 -2.06 19.33
N ARG A 291 8.23 -3.13 19.32
CA ARG A 291 6.78 -3.02 19.55
C ARG A 291 6.40 -2.65 20.98
N LEU A 292 7.20 -3.03 21.98
CA LEU A 292 6.93 -2.77 23.41
C LEU A 292 7.61 -1.51 23.93
N ARG A 293 8.76 -1.08 23.36
CA ARG A 293 9.48 0.13 23.82
C ARG A 293 8.56 1.34 23.93
N PHE A 294 7.62 1.51 23.00
CA PHE A 294 6.75 2.69 22.94
C PHE A 294 5.38 2.51 23.61
N GLY A 295 4.97 1.28 23.92
CA GLY A 295 3.75 1.02 24.70
C GLY A 295 3.89 1.46 26.17
N PHE A 296 5.11 1.45 26.70
CA PHE A 296 5.39 1.73 28.12
C PHE A 296 5.94 3.12 28.43
N PHE A 297 6.43 3.90 27.44
CA PHE A 297 6.90 5.27 27.71
C PHE A 297 5.80 6.18 28.30
N GLY A 298 4.53 5.98 27.88
CA GLY A 298 3.39 6.70 28.45
C GLY A 298 3.02 6.27 29.88
N VAL A 299 3.22 5.00 30.23
CA VAL A 299 2.91 4.46 31.57
C VAL A 299 3.99 4.86 32.58
N ALA A 300 5.27 4.88 32.17
CA ALA A 300 6.37 5.29 33.03
C ALA A 300 6.29 6.78 33.42
N LEU A 301 5.95 7.67 32.48
CA LEU A 301 5.77 9.10 32.77
C LEU A 301 4.52 9.38 33.62
N GLY A 302 3.42 8.66 33.38
CA GLY A 302 2.20 8.77 34.20
C GLY A 302 2.40 8.33 35.65
N GLY A 303 3.19 7.28 35.88
CA GLY A 303 3.53 6.81 37.23
C GLY A 303 4.41 7.80 38.01
N ILE A 304 5.37 8.45 37.34
CA ILE A 304 6.26 9.46 37.97
C ILE A 304 5.49 10.74 38.30
N ALA A 305 4.55 11.17 37.44
CA ALA A 305 3.69 12.32 37.71
C ALA A 305 2.69 12.05 38.85
N ALA A 306 2.12 10.85 38.95
CA ALA A 306 1.22 10.50 40.04
C ALA A 306 1.96 10.42 41.40
N TYR A 307 3.19 9.91 41.43
CA TYR A 307 3.98 9.81 42.66
C TYR A 307 4.45 11.17 43.19
N THR A 308 4.72 12.13 42.30
CA THR A 308 5.12 13.50 42.69
C THR A 308 3.95 14.36 43.14
N ILE A 309 2.72 14.04 42.73
CA ILE A 309 1.50 14.72 43.20
C ILE A 309 1.01 14.16 44.55
N TYR A 310 1.28 12.88 44.85
CA TYR A 310 0.86 12.24 46.11
C TYR A 310 1.87 12.36 47.26
N SER A 311 3.05 12.95 47.04
CA SER A 311 4.11 13.12 48.05
C SER A 311 4.26 14.54 48.60
N LYS A 312 3.21 15.36 48.53
CA LYS A 312 3.10 16.65 49.21
C LYS A 312 2.02 16.63 50.28
#